data_AF-A0A973D4F5-F1
#
_entry.id   AF-A0A973D4F5-F1
#
_cell.length_a   1.000
_cell.length_b   1.000
_cell.length_c   1.000
_cell.angle_alpha   90.00
_cell.angle_beta   90.00
_cell.angle_gamma   90.00
#
_symmetry.space_group_name_H-M   'P 1'
#
loop_
_entity.id
_entity.type
_entity.pdbx_description
1 polymer ?
#
loop_
_entity_poly.entity_id
_entity_poly.type
_entity_poly.pdbx_seq_one_letter_code
_entity_poly.pdbx_strand_id
1 'polypeptide(L)'
;MREKLGDSVEILKERIEDMNMGSGVRNTLVAVVLLYLLITGVLGYLWSSEPEAFSVQQNVSIVAEEMGIEPVSGFTLSVTLMKVADTMLEKSGGYLANDVFLPGLWLDNIPNWEYGVLVQVRDLSRAFRKDFSRSQSQSTQDQDLEIT
;
A
#
# COMPACT_ATOMS: atom_id res chain seq x y z
N MET A 1 9.28 -1.07 33.89
CA MET A 1 9.17 -0.44 32.54
C MET A 1 9.29 1.08 32.60
N ARG A 2 8.66 1.78 33.55
CA ARG A 2 8.81 3.24 33.76
C ARG A 2 10.22 3.70 34.15
N GLU A 3 10.96 2.91 34.93
CA GLU A 3 12.32 3.21 35.40
C GLU A 3 13.34 3.25 34.23
N LYS A 4 13.32 2.24 33.35
CA LYS A 4 14.15 2.21 32.12
C LYS A 4 13.90 3.38 31.16
N LEU A 5 12.66 3.90 31.12
CA LEU A 5 12.30 5.06 30.30
C LEU A 5 12.89 6.36 30.88
N GLY A 6 12.92 6.49 32.21
CA GLY A 6 13.55 7.62 32.90
C GLY A 6 15.05 7.69 32.63
N ASP A 7 15.75 6.58 32.86
CA ASP A 7 17.20 6.48 32.62
C ASP A 7 17.56 6.76 31.15
N SER A 8 16.75 6.27 30.21
CA SER A 8 16.99 6.50 28.77
C SER A 8 16.85 7.98 28.39
N VAL A 9 15.92 8.71 29.01
CA VAL A 9 15.71 10.14 28.77
C VAL A 9 16.84 10.96 29.40
N GLU A 10 17.32 10.56 30.56
CA GLU A 10 18.41 11.23 31.28
C GLU A 10 19.75 11.09 30.53
N ILE A 11 20.06 9.87 30.06
CA ILE A 11 21.23 9.59 29.20
C ILE A 11 21.16 10.38 27.88
N LEU A 12 19.96 10.55 27.30
CA LEU A 12 19.78 11.34 26.09
C LEU A 12 20.05 12.82 26.35
N LYS A 13 19.59 13.35 27.49
CA LYS A 13 19.82 14.73 27.91
C LYS A 13 21.31 15.01 28.12
N GLU A 14 22.00 14.14 28.85
CA GLU A 14 23.45 14.26 29.08
C GLU A 14 24.22 14.25 27.75
N ARG A 15 23.90 13.34 26.82
CA ARG A 15 24.53 13.31 25.48
C ARG A 15 24.28 14.56 24.65
N ILE A 16 23.11 15.19 24.80
CA ILE A 16 22.76 16.43 24.08
C ILE A 16 23.47 17.63 24.71
N GLU A 17 23.72 17.61 26.02
CA GLU A 17 24.49 18.64 26.73
C GLU A 17 26.00 18.54 26.48
N ASP A 18 26.54 17.31 26.37
CA ASP A 18 27.95 17.04 26.04
C ASP A 18 28.31 17.39 24.59
N MET A 19 27.31 17.48 23.70
CA MET A 19 27.50 18.03 22.37
C MET A 19 27.83 19.52 22.48
N ASN A 20 29.09 19.88 22.21
CA ASN A 20 29.62 21.25 22.20
C ASN A 20 29.06 22.11 21.04
N MET A 21 27.73 22.14 20.89
CA MET A 21 26.99 22.96 19.95
C MET A 21 26.56 24.25 20.66
N GLY A 22 26.81 25.40 20.02
CA GLY A 22 26.32 26.68 20.52
C GLY A 22 24.80 26.63 20.74
N SER A 23 24.34 27.24 21.84
CA SER A 23 22.93 27.18 22.29
C SER A 23 21.92 27.56 21.19
N GLY A 24 22.29 28.46 20.27
CA GLY A 24 21.51 28.79 19.09
C GLY A 24 21.34 27.63 18.11
N VAL A 25 22.43 26.92 17.76
CA VAL A 25 22.41 25.78 16.83
C VAL A 25 21.59 24.62 17.40
N ARG A 26 21.73 24.35 18.70
CA ARG A 26 20.93 23.34 19.41
C ARG A 26 19.44 23.64 19.32
N ASN A 27 19.04 24.89 19.62
CA ASN A 27 17.63 25.27 19.58
C ASN A 27 17.05 25.22 18.16
N THR A 28 17.83 25.60 17.15
CA THR A 28 17.43 25.48 15.74
C THR A 28 17.25 24.03 15.32
N LEU A 29 18.18 23.12 15.69
CA LEU A 29 18.05 21.69 15.40
C LEU A 29 16.81 21.09 16.05
N VAL A 30 16.56 21.39 17.32
CA VAL A 30 15.35 20.94 18.03
C VAL A 30 14.09 21.45 17.33
N ALA A 31 14.06 22.73 16.93
CA ALA A 31 12.93 23.30 16.21
C ALA A 31 12.68 22.62 14.85
N VAL A 32 13.73 22.31 14.09
CA VAL A 32 13.64 21.60 12.81
C VAL A 32 13.10 20.19 13.00
N VAL A 33 13.60 19.45 14.00
CA VAL A 33 13.11 18.10 14.31
C VAL A 33 11.64 18.13 14.73
N LEU A 34 11.24 19.07 15.59
CA LEU A 34 9.83 19.21 15.99
C LEU A 34 8.93 19.56 14.80
N LEU A 35 9.37 20.46 13.92
CA LEU A 35 8.64 20.81 12.72
C LEU A 35 8.50 19.61 11.78
N TYR A 36 9.57 18.85 11.58
CA TYR A 36 9.56 17.63 10.78
C TYR A 36 8.56 16.61 11.35
N LEU A 37 8.61 16.34 12.65
CA LEU A 37 7.68 15.42 13.31
C LEU A 37 6.22 15.86 13.17
N LEU A 38 5.96 17.17 13.27
CA LEU A 38 4.62 17.73 13.08
C LEU A 38 4.14 17.51 11.64
N ILE A 39 4.97 17.81 10.64
CA ILE A 39 4.64 17.57 9.22
C ILE A 39 4.38 16.09 8.97
N THR A 40 5.26 15.20 9.43
CA THR A 40 5.07 13.75 9.25
C THR A 40 3.86 13.23 10.00
N GLY A 41 3.49 13.80 11.14
CA GLY A 41 2.28 13.44 11.86
C GLY A 41 1.01 13.80 11.07
N VAL A 42 0.99 14.98 10.45
CA VAL A 42 -0.12 15.41 9.58
C VAL A 42 -0.18 14.54 8.31
N LEU A 43 0.94 14.31 7.64
CA LEU A 43 1.01 13.43 6.47
C LEU A 43 0.60 12.00 6.81
N GLY A 44 1.05 11.49 7.96
CA GLY A 44 0.66 10.18 8.47
C GLY A 44 -0.86 10.09 8.64
N TYR A 45 -1.48 11.09 9.25
CA TYR A 45 -2.94 11.14 9.38
C TYR A 45 -3.66 11.17 8.02
N LEU A 46 -3.19 11.99 7.08
CA LEU A 46 -3.79 12.10 5.74
C LEU A 46 -3.62 10.83 4.89
N TRP A 47 -2.52 10.10 5.08
CA TRP A 47 -2.19 8.89 4.32
C TRP A 47 -2.66 7.61 5.00
N SER A 48 -3.13 7.66 6.25
CA SER A 48 -3.63 6.50 7.01
C SER A 48 -5.05 6.07 6.61
N SER A 49 -5.74 6.85 5.76
CA SER A 49 -7.10 6.54 5.34
C SER A 49 -7.13 5.39 4.33
N GLU A 50 -7.76 4.28 4.73
CA GLU A 50 -8.06 3.17 3.83
C GLU A 50 -9.08 3.60 2.77
N PRO A 51 -8.94 3.17 1.50
CA PRO A 51 -9.92 3.46 0.47
C PRO A 51 -11.31 2.94 0.81
N GLU A 52 -12.35 3.67 0.39
CA GLU A 52 -13.73 3.29 0.66
C GLU A 52 -14.13 2.00 -0.07
N ALA A 53 -14.97 1.21 0.57
CA ALA A 53 -15.58 0.04 -0.06
C ALA A 53 -16.53 0.48 -1.17
N PHE A 54 -16.49 -0.22 -2.30
CA PHE A 54 -17.35 0.07 -3.46
C PHE A 54 -18.29 -1.11 -3.76
N SER A 55 -19.44 -0.81 -4.33
CA SER A 55 -20.35 -1.84 -4.86
C SER A 55 -19.88 -2.30 -6.23
N VAL A 56 -19.61 -3.61 -6.34
CA VAL A 56 -19.21 -4.24 -7.62
C VAL A 56 -20.31 -4.07 -8.67
N GLN A 57 -21.56 -4.30 -8.31
CA GLN A 57 -22.68 -4.22 -9.25
C GLN A 57 -22.87 -2.80 -9.79
N GLN A 58 -22.80 -1.79 -8.93
CA GLN A 58 -22.93 -0.39 -9.35
C GLN A 58 -21.79 0.02 -10.27
N ASN A 59 -20.54 -0.28 -9.89
CA ASN A 59 -19.37 0.06 -10.71
C ASN A 59 -19.43 -0.61 -12.09
N VAL A 60 -19.87 -1.86 -12.16
CA VAL A 60 -20.03 -2.60 -13.42
C VAL A 60 -21.13 -2.00 -14.29
N SER A 61 -22.27 -1.61 -13.72
CA SER A 61 -23.34 -0.95 -14.48
C SER A 61 -22.89 0.40 -15.06
N ILE A 62 -22.20 1.22 -14.28
CA ILE A 62 -21.65 2.51 -14.73
C ILE A 62 -20.70 2.30 -15.91
N VAL A 63 -19.72 1.42 -15.75
CA VAL A 63 -18.71 1.15 -16.77
C VAL A 63 -19.32 0.51 -18.03
N ALA A 64 -20.34 -0.34 -17.89
CA ALA A 64 -21.07 -0.92 -19.02
C ALA A 64 -21.86 0.14 -19.81
N GLU A 65 -22.51 1.06 -19.11
CA GLU A 65 -23.25 2.17 -19.72
C GLU A 65 -22.32 3.15 -20.43
N GLU A 66 -21.20 3.53 -19.79
CA GLU A 66 -20.16 4.39 -20.37
C GLU A 66 -19.55 3.80 -21.66
N MET A 67 -19.35 2.49 -21.70
CA MET A 67 -18.82 1.80 -22.87
C MET A 67 -19.89 1.40 -23.89
N GLY A 68 -21.18 1.53 -23.56
CA GLY A 68 -22.29 1.15 -24.44
C GLY A 68 -22.33 -0.34 -24.78
N ILE A 69 -21.93 -1.21 -23.86
CA ILE A 69 -21.85 -2.66 -24.07
C ILE A 69 -22.70 -3.43 -23.06
N GLU A 70 -23.25 -4.57 -23.50
CA GLU A 70 -23.93 -5.48 -22.58
C GLU A 70 -22.90 -6.31 -21.78
N PRO A 71 -23.02 -6.39 -20.44
CA PRO A 71 -22.12 -7.19 -19.61
C PRO A 71 -22.17 -8.67 -19.98
N VAL A 72 -21.05 -9.22 -20.46
CA VAL A 72 -20.88 -10.65 -20.75
C VAL A 72 -20.20 -11.38 -19.60
N SER A 73 -20.19 -12.72 -19.65
CA SER A 73 -19.45 -13.53 -18.67
C SER A 73 -17.98 -13.11 -18.58
N GLY A 74 -17.48 -12.87 -17.37
CA GLY A 74 -16.13 -12.37 -17.11
C GLY A 74 -15.97 -10.84 -17.14
N PHE A 75 -16.97 -10.10 -17.63
CA PHE A 75 -16.96 -8.64 -17.67
C PHE A 75 -16.85 -8.04 -16.27
N THR A 76 -17.74 -8.45 -15.37
CA THR A 76 -17.78 -8.04 -13.95
C THR A 76 -16.42 -8.22 -13.29
N LEU A 77 -15.77 -9.37 -13.52
CA LEU A 77 -14.48 -9.70 -12.92
C LEU A 77 -13.36 -8.81 -13.45
N SER A 78 -13.35 -8.53 -14.76
CA SER A 78 -12.35 -7.67 -15.41
C SER A 78 -12.48 -6.21 -14.96
N VAL A 79 -13.72 -5.69 -14.93
CA VAL A 79 -14.00 -4.33 -14.47
C VAL A 79 -13.69 -4.16 -12.98
N THR A 80 -13.96 -5.18 -12.17
CA THR A 80 -13.61 -5.16 -10.74
C THR A 80 -12.09 -5.15 -10.55
N LEU A 81 -11.34 -5.98 -11.29
CA LEU A 81 -9.88 -5.98 -11.25
C LEU A 81 -9.31 -4.62 -11.65
N MET A 82 -9.84 -4.02 -12.72
CA MET A 82 -9.48 -2.68 -13.16
C MET A 82 -9.71 -1.67 -12.03
N LYS A 83 -10.91 -1.66 -11.43
CA LYS A 83 -11.25 -0.73 -10.35
C LYS A 83 -10.34 -0.89 -9.13
N VAL A 84 -10.02 -2.12 -8.74
CA VAL A 84 -9.10 -2.38 -7.61
C VAL A 84 -7.68 -1.89 -7.91
N ALA A 85 -7.19 -2.14 -9.13
CA ALA A 85 -5.88 -1.65 -9.56
C ALA A 85 -5.83 -0.12 -9.60
N ASP A 86 -6.87 0.53 -10.12
CA ASP A 86 -6.99 1.99 -10.16
C ASP A 86 -7.03 2.58 -8.76
N THR A 87 -7.80 2.00 -7.83
CA THR A 87 -7.82 2.44 -6.43
C THR A 87 -6.44 2.37 -5.78
N MET A 88 -5.63 1.36 -6.11
CA MET A 88 -4.23 1.29 -5.63
C MET A 88 -3.39 2.42 -6.23
N LEU A 89 -3.52 2.67 -7.53
CA LEU A 89 -2.75 3.69 -8.24
C LEU A 89 -3.10 5.12 -7.81
N GLU A 90 -4.38 5.40 -7.55
CA GLU A 90 -4.89 6.73 -7.23
C GLU A 90 -4.82 7.06 -5.74
N LYS A 91 -4.48 6.10 -4.87
CA LYS A 91 -4.48 6.33 -3.42
C LYS A 91 -3.53 7.46 -3.01
N SER A 92 -3.92 8.20 -1.99
CA SER A 92 -3.11 9.23 -1.37
C SER A 92 -1.83 8.65 -0.74
N GLY A 93 -0.71 9.35 -0.90
CA GLY A 93 0.57 8.99 -0.27
C GLY A 93 1.46 8.04 -1.07
N GLY A 94 1.05 7.60 -2.27
CA GLY A 94 1.90 6.73 -3.11
C GLY A 94 2.13 5.36 -2.48
N TYR A 95 3.19 4.64 -2.86
CA TYR A 95 3.48 3.29 -2.35
C TYR A 95 4.33 3.33 -1.07
N LEU A 96 3.66 3.30 0.09
CA LEU A 96 4.27 3.56 1.40
C LEU A 96 5.12 2.40 1.90
N ALA A 97 4.90 1.17 1.41
CA ALA A 97 5.71 0.02 1.80
C ALA A 97 7.22 0.18 1.46
N ASN A 98 7.58 1.09 0.55
CA ASN A 98 8.97 1.37 0.19
C ASN A 98 9.57 2.57 0.94
N ASP A 99 8.81 3.23 1.82
CA ASP A 99 9.25 4.44 2.51
C ASP A 99 10.03 4.10 3.79
N VAL A 100 11.33 4.43 3.80
CA VAL A 100 12.26 4.14 4.91
C VAL A 100 12.21 5.22 6.01
N PHE A 101 11.55 6.36 5.74
CA PHE A 101 11.44 7.48 6.68
C PHE A 101 9.99 7.69 7.15
N LEU A 102 9.82 8.39 8.29
CA LEU A 102 8.50 8.82 8.78
C LEU A 102 7.78 9.61 7.69
N PRO A 103 6.48 9.37 7.40
CA PRO A 103 5.44 8.70 8.19
C PRO A 103 5.26 7.18 8.02
N GLY A 104 5.89 6.55 7.02
CA GLY A 104 5.64 5.12 6.68
C GLY A 104 5.92 4.14 7.83
N LEU A 105 6.91 4.45 8.69
CA LEU A 105 7.24 3.62 9.86
C LEU A 105 6.13 3.55 10.92
N TRP A 106 5.21 4.51 10.96
CA TRP A 106 4.14 4.57 11.95
C TRP A 106 2.79 4.07 11.43
N LEU A 107 2.67 3.88 10.12
CA LEU A 107 1.44 3.43 9.47
C LEU A 107 1.54 1.93 9.24
N ASP A 108 0.84 1.14 10.05
CA ASP A 108 0.80 -0.32 9.94
C ASP A 108 -0.33 -0.82 9.03
N ASN A 109 -1.48 -0.13 9.04
CA ASN A 109 -2.67 -0.53 8.32
C ASN A 109 -2.49 -0.45 6.79
N ILE A 110 -1.99 0.67 6.28
CA ILE A 110 -1.95 0.94 4.83
C ILE A 110 -0.94 0.05 4.09
N PRO A 111 0.32 -0.15 4.55
CA PRO A 111 1.25 -1.04 3.86
C PRO A 111 0.75 -2.50 3.79
N ASN A 112 0.03 -2.97 4.82
CA ASN A 112 -0.58 -4.30 4.80
C ASN A 112 -1.74 -4.39 3.80
N TRP A 113 -2.57 -3.35 3.72
CA TRP A 113 -3.61 -3.23 2.71
C TRP A 113 -3.04 -3.23 1.29
N GLU A 114 -1.98 -2.44 1.05
CA GLU A 114 -1.26 -2.36 -0.24
C GLU A 114 -0.77 -3.73 -0.68
N TYR A 115 -0.14 -4.47 0.23
CA TYR A 115 0.36 -5.81 -0.04
C TYR A 115 -0.78 -6.76 -0.44
N GLY A 116 -1.88 -6.75 0.30
CA GLY A 116 -3.05 -7.57 0.00
C GLY A 116 -3.63 -7.29 -1.39
N VAL A 117 -3.80 -6.01 -1.74
CA VAL A 117 -4.30 -5.58 -3.05
C VAL A 117 -3.36 -6.00 -4.18
N LEU A 118 -2.04 -5.79 -4.02
CA LEU A 118 -1.06 -6.17 -5.04
C LEU A 118 -1.02 -7.67 -5.28
N VAL A 119 -1.11 -8.48 -4.21
CA VAL A 119 -1.20 -9.94 -4.33
C VAL A 119 -2.46 -10.34 -5.10
N GLN A 120 -3.61 -9.75 -4.76
CA GLN A 120 -4.88 -10.01 -5.45
C GLN A 120 -4.80 -9.66 -6.94
N VAL A 121 -4.34 -8.45 -7.28
CA VAL A 121 -4.20 -7.98 -8.66
C VAL A 121 -3.26 -8.89 -9.46
N ARG A 122 -2.12 -9.27 -8.87
CA ARG A 122 -1.14 -10.17 -9.49
C ARG A 122 -1.74 -11.54 -9.79
N ASP A 123 -2.39 -12.14 -8.81
CA ASP A 123 -2.86 -13.52 -8.92
C ASP A 123 -4.08 -13.62 -9.84
N LEU A 124 -4.98 -12.64 -9.81
CA LEU A 124 -6.11 -12.57 -10.73
C LEU A 124 -5.65 -12.30 -12.18
N SER A 125 -4.68 -11.39 -12.37
CA SER A 125 -4.08 -11.15 -13.69
C SER A 125 -3.39 -12.42 -14.25
N ARG A 126 -2.76 -13.20 -13.37
CA ARG A 126 -2.15 -14.49 -13.74
C ARG A 126 -3.21 -15.50 -14.17
N ALA A 127 -4.33 -15.59 -13.46
CA ALA A 127 -5.45 -16.46 -13.81
C ALA A 127 -6.04 -16.06 -15.17
N PHE A 128 -6.26 -14.76 -15.42
CA PHE A 128 -6.69 -14.26 -16.73
C PHE A 128 -5.76 -14.70 -17.86
N ARG A 129 -4.45 -14.56 -17.64
CA ARG A 129 -3.46 -14.95 -18.64
C ARG A 129 -3.38 -16.46 -18.85
N LYS A 130 -3.42 -17.27 -17.80
CA LYS A 130 -3.15 -18.71 -17.91
C LYS A 130 -4.38 -19.55 -18.17
N ASP A 131 -5.49 -19.23 -17.50
CA ASP A 131 -6.65 -20.11 -17.40
C ASP A 131 -7.82 -19.64 -18.26
N PHE A 132 -8.00 -18.31 -18.40
CA PHE A 132 -9.07 -17.75 -19.22
C PHE A 132 -8.66 -17.50 -20.67
N SER A 133 -7.39 -17.16 -20.92
CA SER A 133 -6.91 -16.93 -22.30
C SER A 133 -6.53 -18.22 -23.05
N ARG A 134 -6.38 -19.35 -22.34
CA ARG A 134 -6.07 -20.66 -22.92
C ARG A 134 -7.27 -21.57 -22.82
N SER A 135 -7.66 -22.18 -23.94
CA SER A 135 -8.67 -23.23 -23.96
C SER A 135 -8.12 -24.49 -23.27
N GLN A 136 -8.70 -24.88 -22.14
CA GLN A 136 -8.36 -26.11 -21.41
C GLN A 136 -8.67 -27.41 -22.18
N SER A 137 -9.33 -27.35 -23.35
CA SER A 137 -9.84 -28.54 -24.05
C SER A 137 -9.00 -29.05 -25.23
N GLN A 138 -7.78 -28.53 -25.42
CA GLN A 138 -6.84 -29.07 -26.43
C GLN A 138 -5.54 -29.61 -25.83
N SER A 139 -5.52 -29.87 -24.51
CA SER A 139 -4.43 -30.61 -23.87
C SER A 139 -4.75 -32.11 -23.84
N THR A 140 -4.86 -32.75 -25.01
CA THR A 140 -4.54 -34.18 -25.06
C THR A 140 -3.03 -34.27 -24.97
N GLN A 141 -2.52 -34.54 -23.77
CA GLN A 141 -1.09 -34.74 -23.56
C GLN A 141 -0.69 -36.01 -24.32
N ASP A 142 0.36 -35.89 -25.14
CA ASP A 142 0.92 -37.01 -25.90
C ASP A 142 1.46 -38.07 -24.93
N GLN A 143 0.98 -39.32 -25.06
CA GLN A 143 1.38 -40.43 -24.18
C GLN A 143 2.89 -40.73 -24.30
N ASP A 144 3.52 -40.39 -25.42
CA ASP A 144 4.94 -40.64 -25.63
C ASP A 144 5.84 -39.61 -24.89
N LEU A 145 5.24 -38.57 -24.27
CA LEU A 145 5.94 -37.49 -23.57
C LEU A 145 5.59 -37.41 -22.07
N GLU A 146 4.88 -38.40 -21.52
CA GLU A 146 4.61 -38.49 -20.09
C GLU A 146 5.85 -39.04 -19.37
N ILE A 147 6.56 -38.16 -18.64
CA ILE A 147 7.69 -38.59 -17.80
C ILE A 147 7.11 -39.18 -16.52
N THR A 148 7.25 -40.50 -16.35
CA THR A 148 6.94 -41.22 -15.11
C THR A 148 7.91 -40.87 -13.99
#